data_AF-A0AAD7FRK9-F1
#
_entry.id   AF-A0AAD7FRK9-F1
#
_cell.length_a   1.000
_cell.length_b   1.000
_cell.length_c   1.000
_cell.angle_alpha   90.00
_cell.angle_beta   90.00
_cell.angle_gamma   90.00
#
_symmetry.space_group_name_H-M   'P 1'
#
loop_
_entity.id
_entity.type
_entity.pdbx_description
1 polymer ?
#
loop_
_entity_poly.entity_id
_entity_poly.type
_entity_poly.pdbx_seq_one_letter_code
_entity_poly.pdbx_strand_id
1 'polypeptide(L)'
;HALSPPEWTALTQVGDWLEAYRYATTRMSATQQPMLSTTHAMFRGLQDHLRKTLSKLPNTHCVQRVYPVLRDGLRAAHTKLSGYFTKFDASHYY
;
A
#
# COMPACT_ATOMS: atom_id res chain seq x y z
N HIS A 1 -24.52 10.24 11.72
CA HIS A 1 -24.22 8.82 12.03
C HIS A 1 -22.77 8.73 12.49
N ALA A 2 -22.53 8.18 13.69
CA ALA A 2 -21.17 7.90 14.16
C ALA A 2 -20.67 6.58 13.53
N LEU A 3 -19.38 6.52 13.19
CA LEU A 3 -18.74 5.30 12.68
C LEU A 3 -18.65 4.25 13.80
N SER A 4 -18.85 2.99 13.44
CA SER A 4 -18.67 1.87 14.34
C SER A 4 -17.17 1.63 14.63
N PRO A 5 -16.82 0.98 15.76
CA PRO A 5 -15.43 0.63 16.07
C PRO A 5 -14.63 -0.07 14.94
N PRO A 6 -15.19 -1.05 14.18
CA PRO A 6 -14.47 -1.69 13.08
C PRO A 6 -14.26 -0.75 11.88
N GLU A 7 -15.17 0.19 11.63
CA GLU A 7 -15.01 1.20 10.58
C GLU A 7 -13.90 2.20 10.94
N TRP A 8 -13.87 2.65 12.20
CA TRP A 8 -12.76 3.46 12.72
C TRP A 8 -11.42 2.73 12.60
N THR A 9 -11.39 1.45 12.95
CA THR A 9 -10.18 0.62 12.83
C THR A 9 -9.71 0.51 11.39
N ALA A 10 -10.63 0.30 10.44
CA ALA A 10 -10.30 0.24 9.02
C ALA A 10 -9.75 1.59 8.51
N LEU A 11 -10.35 2.71 8.90
CA LEU A 11 -9.85 4.04 8.52
C LEU A 11 -8.46 4.32 9.08
N THR A 12 -8.19 3.97 10.34
CA THR A 12 -6.84 4.10 10.92
C THR A 12 -5.82 3.31 10.12
N GLN A 13 -6.10 2.05 9.78
CA GLN A 13 -5.17 1.22 9.01
C GLN A 13 -4.91 1.75 7.60
N VAL A 14 -5.89 2.40 6.97
CA VAL A 14 -5.71 3.07 5.68
C VAL A 14 -4.90 4.36 5.84
N GLY A 15 -5.14 5.11 6.91
CA GLY A 15 -4.37 6.30 7.28
C GLY A 15 -2.88 5.97 7.47
N ASP A 16 -2.57 4.95 8.25
CA ASP A 16 -1.21 4.46 8.47
C ASP A 16 -0.51 4.10 7.15
N TRP A 17 -1.24 3.46 6.24
CA TRP A 17 -0.72 3.13 4.92
C TRP A 17 -0.44 4.36 4.06
N LEU A 18 -1.35 5.34 4.04
CA LEU A 18 -1.18 6.59 3.30
C LEU A 18 0.01 7.40 3.82
N GLU A 19 0.23 7.40 5.14
CA GLU A 19 1.40 8.02 5.74
C GLU A 19 2.70 7.33 5.32
N ALA A 20 2.74 5.99 5.38
CA ALA A 20 3.88 5.21 4.91
C ALA A 20 4.19 5.46 3.43
N TYR A 21 3.15 5.54 2.59
CA TYR A 21 3.28 5.88 1.16
C TYR A 21 3.83 7.29 0.95
N ARG A 22 3.31 8.28 1.67
CA ARG A 22 3.79 9.67 1.61
C ARG A 22 5.25 9.77 2.04
N TYR A 23 5.63 9.08 3.11
CA TYR A 23 7.02 9.05 3.58
C TYR A 23 7.95 8.45 2.54
N ALA A 24 7.60 7.29 1.98
CA ALA A 24 8.40 6.62 0.95
C ALA A 24 8.56 7.49 -0.30
N THR A 25 7.48 8.06 -0.82
CA THR A 25 7.52 8.94 -2.00
C THR A 25 8.31 10.22 -1.75
N THR A 26 8.19 10.82 -0.56
CA THR A 26 8.98 12.00 -0.18
C THR A 26 10.48 11.68 -0.16
N ARG A 27 10.86 10.55 0.46
CA ARG A 27 12.26 10.09 0.48
C ARG A 27 12.80 9.82 -0.93
N MET A 28 12.01 9.16 -1.77
CA MET A 28 12.41 8.87 -3.15
C MET A 28 12.57 10.15 -3.98
N SER A 29 11.66 11.10 -3.86
CA SER A 29 11.73 12.39 -4.57
C SER A 29 12.89 13.27 -4.11
N ALA A 30 13.28 13.17 -2.83
CA ALA A 30 14.42 13.91 -2.29
C ALA A 30 15.78 13.30 -2.68
N THR A 31 15.81 12.07 -3.17
CA THR A 31 17.05 11.36 -3.49
C THR A 31 17.44 11.62 -4.96
N GLN A 32 18.49 12.40 -5.20
CA GLN A 32 18.95 12.72 -6.56
C GLN A 32 19.46 11.50 -7.34
N GLN A 33 20.04 10.50 -6.64
CA GLN A 33 20.45 9.23 -7.22
C GLN A 33 19.88 8.07 -6.39
N PRO A 34 18.66 7.62 -6.69
CA PRO A 34 18.06 6.52 -5.96
C PRO A 34 18.86 5.24 -6.24
N MET A 35 19.48 4.66 -5.19
CA MET A 35 20.02 3.32 -5.29
C MET A 35 18.86 2.33 -5.50
N LEU A 36 18.98 1.48 -6.52
CA LEU A 36 17.95 0.50 -6.87
C LEU A 36 17.57 -0.40 -5.69
N SER A 37 18.55 -0.82 -4.89
CA SER A 37 18.33 -1.61 -3.67
C SER A 37 17.45 -0.88 -2.65
N THR A 38 17.66 0.42 -2.47
CA THR A 38 16.87 1.27 -1.56
C THR A 38 15.45 1.46 -2.06
N THR A 39 15.27 1.71 -3.36
CA THR A 39 13.94 1.82 -3.98
C THR A 39 13.17 0.50 -3.88
N HIS A 40 13.84 -0.62 -4.14
CA HIS A 40 13.27 -1.95 -4.04
C HIS A 40 12.85 -2.29 -2.61
N ALA A 41 13.70 -1.98 -1.61
CA ALA A 41 13.35 -2.15 -0.19
C ALA A 41 12.16 -1.30 0.23
N MET A 42 12.05 -0.05 -0.24
CA MET A 42 10.89 0.81 0.03
C MET A 42 9.60 0.24 -0.57
N PHE A 43 9.62 -0.17 -1.84
CA PHE A 43 8.45 -0.76 -2.49
C PHE A 43 8.03 -2.07 -1.83
N ARG A 44 8.98 -2.91 -1.42
CA ARG A 44 8.69 -4.15 -0.69
C ARG A 44 8.06 -3.83 0.68
N GLY A 45 8.59 -2.84 1.40
CA GLY A 45 8.01 -2.37 2.65
C GLY A 45 6.56 -1.89 2.51
N LEU A 46 6.26 -1.14 1.45
CA LEU A 46 4.89 -0.68 1.15
C LEU A 46 3.95 -1.85 0.82
N GLN A 47 4.41 -2.85 0.06
CA GLN A 47 3.63 -4.06 -0.23
C GLN A 47 3.34 -4.88 1.03
N ASP A 48 4.34 -5.08 1.88
CA ASP A 48 4.16 -5.82 3.12
C ASP A 48 3.18 -5.11 4.06
N HIS A 49 3.22 -3.78 4.10
CA HIS A 49 2.25 -2.98 4.85
C HIS A 49 0.83 -3.17 4.28
N LEU A 50 0.64 -3.06 2.97
CA LEU A 50 -0.65 -3.33 2.31
C LEU A 50 -1.18 -4.72 2.60
N ARG A 51 -0.32 -5.74 2.53
CA ARG A 51 -0.69 -7.13 2.82
C ARG A 51 -1.18 -7.28 4.26
N LYS A 52 -0.47 -6.67 5.22
CA LYS A 52 -0.88 -6.66 6.64
C LYS A 52 -2.23 -5.94 6.82
N THR A 53 -2.41 -4.77 6.22
CA THR A 53 -3.69 -4.04 6.27
C THR A 53 -4.83 -4.87 5.68
N LEU A 54 -4.65 -5.47 4.50
CA LEU A 54 -5.63 -6.34 3.86
C LEU A 54 -5.98 -7.57 4.72
N SER A 55 -5.03 -8.14 5.45
CA SER A 55 -5.28 -9.30 6.34
C SER A 55 -6.07 -8.95 7.59
N LYS A 56 -6.02 -7.69 8.03
CA LYS A 56 -6.72 -7.18 9.22
C LYS A 56 -8.10 -6.61 8.90
N LEU A 57 -8.39 -6.33 7.62
CA LEU A 57 -9.71 -5.92 7.20
C LEU A 57 -10.70 -7.09 7.36
N PRO A 58 -11.87 -6.86 7.96
CA PRO A 58 -12.88 -7.90 8.11
C PRO A 58 -13.28 -8.47 6.74
N ASN A 59 -13.23 -9.80 6.62
CA ASN A 59 -13.59 -10.54 5.40
C ASN A 59 -15.11 -10.60 5.14
N THR A 60 -15.91 -10.10 6.09
CA THR A 60 -17.36 -10.22 6.06
C THR A 60 -17.96 -9.24 5.06
N HIS A 61 -18.80 -9.76 4.17
CA HIS A 61 -19.73 -9.03 3.29
C HIS A 61 -20.72 -8.13 4.06
N CYS A 62 -20.62 -8.07 5.38
CA CYS A 62 -21.50 -7.33 6.25
C CYS A 62 -20.84 -6.01 6.64
N VAL A 63 -21.62 -4.94 6.46
CA VAL A 63 -21.38 -3.53 6.79
C VAL A 63 -20.73 -2.73 5.66
N GLN A 64 -21.58 -1.93 4.98
CA GLN A 64 -21.26 -0.92 3.97
C GLN A 64 -20.54 -1.37 2.67
N ARG A 65 -21.06 -0.87 1.52
CA ARG A 65 -20.38 -0.90 0.19
C ARG A 65 -18.94 -0.34 0.18
N VAL A 66 -18.50 0.28 1.27
CA VAL A 66 -17.18 0.90 1.43
C VAL A 66 -16.07 -0.14 1.53
N TYR A 67 -16.30 -1.29 2.18
CA TYR A 67 -15.26 -2.31 2.38
C TYR A 67 -14.80 -3.00 1.08
N PRO A 68 -15.70 -3.43 0.17
CA PRO A 68 -15.30 -3.98 -1.13
C PRO A 68 -14.46 -2.99 -1.94
N VAL A 69 -14.91 -1.72 -2.03
CA VAL A 69 -14.20 -0.66 -2.76
C VAL A 69 -12.82 -0.39 -2.15
N LEU A 70 -12.74 -0.33 -0.82
CA LEU A 70 -11.48 -0.13 -0.12
C LEU A 70 -10.51 -1.28 -0.36
N ARG A 71 -10.99 -2.52 -0.25
CA ARG A 71 -10.19 -3.72 -0.49
C ARG A 71 -9.67 -3.77 -1.92
N ASP A 72 -10.50 -3.43 -2.90
CA ASP A 72 -10.11 -3.38 -4.30
C ASP A 72 -9.08 -2.27 -4.56
N GLY A 73 -9.24 -1.10 -3.94
CA GLY A 73 -8.25 -0.03 -4.00
C GLY A 73 -6.89 -0.45 -3.43
N LEU A 74 -6.87 -1.06 -2.26
CA LEU A 74 -5.63 -1.56 -1.62
C LEU A 74 -5.01 -2.71 -2.42
N ARG A 75 -5.82 -3.60 -3.00
CA ARG A 75 -5.35 -4.67 -3.90
C ARG A 75 -4.75 -4.08 -5.18
N ALA A 76 -5.39 -3.09 -5.79
CA ALA A 76 -4.88 -2.41 -6.98
C ALA A 76 -3.55 -1.70 -6.67
N ALA A 77 -3.43 -1.05 -5.52
CA ALA A 77 -2.18 -0.45 -5.06
C ALA A 77 -1.07 -1.51 -4.90
N HIS A 78 -1.39 -2.65 -4.30
CA HIS A 78 -0.45 -3.77 -4.15
C HIS A 78 0.04 -4.29 -5.51
N THR A 79 -0.89 -4.55 -6.44
CA THR A 79 -0.57 -4.99 -7.80
C THR A 79 0.27 -3.96 -8.55
N LYS A 80 -0.06 -2.66 -8.43
CA LYS A 80 0.72 -1.59 -9.06
C LYS A 80 2.15 -1.53 -8.52
N LEU A 81 2.32 -1.68 -7.20
CA LEU A 81 3.65 -1.80 -6.60
C LEU A 81 4.40 -3.03 -7.12
N SER A 82 3.72 -4.16 -7.26
CA SER A 82 4.31 -5.41 -7.79
C SER A 82 4.77 -5.26 -9.23
N GLY A 83 4.02 -4.53 -10.06
CA GLY A 83 4.40 -4.23 -11.43
C GLY A 83 5.69 -3.41 -11.57
N TYR A 84 6.13 -2.68 -10.54
CA TYR A 84 7.44 -2.02 -10.58
C TYR A 84 8.59 -3.03 -10.50
N PHE A 85 8.44 -4.14 -9.78
CA PHE A 85 9.45 -5.19 -9.70
C PHE A 85 9.68 -5.84 -11.06
N THR A 86 8.60 -6.18 -11.78
CA THR A 86 8.69 -6.72 -13.14
C THR A 86 9.31 -5.73 -14.14
N LYS A 87 9.16 -4.42 -13.91
CA LYS A 87 9.81 -3.39 -14.74
C LYS A 87 11.30 -3.22 -14.42
N PHE A 88 11.69 -3.41 -13.17
CA PHE A 88 13.11 -3.40 -12.78
C PHE A 88 13.85 -4.62 -13.34
N ASP A 89 13.24 -5.81 -13.32
CA ASP A 89 13.83 -7.01 -13.92
C ASP A 89 13.91 -6.93 -15.46
N ALA A 90 12.95 -6.25 -16.11
CA ALA A 90 12.94 -6.07 -17.56
C ALA A 90 13.82 -4.90 -18.06
N SER A 91 14.38 -4.10 -17.16
CA SER A 91 15.27 -3.00 -17.52
C SER A 91 16.65 -3.57 -17.85
N HIS A 92 17.05 -3.50 -19.13
CA HIS A 92 18.33 -3.94 -19.71
C HIS A 92 19.60 -3.20 -19.18
N TYR A 93 19.53 -2.61 -17.99
CA TYR A 93 20.69 -2.11 -17.25
C TYR A 93 21.24 -3.16 -16.26
N TYR A 94 20.75 -4.40 -16.37
CA TYR A 94 21.38 -5.61 -15.86
C TYR A 94 22.18 -6.29 -16.96
#